data_AF-A0A067P185-F1
#
_entry.id   AF-A0A067P185-F1
#
_cell.length_a   1.000
_cell.length_b   1.000
_cell.length_c   1.000
_cell.angle_alpha   90.00
_cell.angle_beta   90.00
_cell.angle_gamma   90.00
#
_symmetry.space_group_name_H-M   'P 1'
#
loop_
_entity.id
_entity.type
_entity.pdbx_description
1 polymer ?
#
loop_
_entity_poly.entity_id
_entity_poly.type
_entity_poly.pdbx_seq_one_letter_code
_entity_poly.pdbx_strand_id
1 'polypeptide(L)'
;RPVMSSLPSRIQAPYRPGFQPKGVYRPRTDEFFDARREAHNSGSLRIERTKLERRLEKLIALHFPEKEEQHALQRPSAGNHRRSSFFDLDLSDLKSMDPSGLWKNMMMQGTSSIGGKGDIRGTKHHCRLCGQIVCALPVKNPQRPVTCSLLFVVDKNTRMIEEVSEGVDYGVRKRRTSTVDVKGSKGGSLQDEEEKFLKGVRMCRTCRPILTRQQYQQESTHLPAFVRLYDMFITLEKEIEASLPQFEELLLSLTTDDHPTKEAMAARKRLLEAFAQYDALSKRIRNLPCPSGPGSSQDRVQMAVMTRANLFLQKHMFPLQTIPKKSKPSSSTPTPTRENGAAIDPDSKLALALQPLLEQEALLESFIEEANAHRKFEDVKTLQANLKEIRTEIDRIVANSGDHPR
;
A
#
# COMPACT_ATOMS: atom_id res chain seq x y z
N ARG A 1 7.80 16.02 35.54
CA ARG A 1 7.06 16.81 34.54
C ARG A 1 8.07 17.41 33.58
N PRO A 2 8.17 16.98 32.31
CA PRO A 2 9.00 17.66 31.33
C PRO A 2 8.20 18.77 30.64
N VAL A 3 8.90 19.87 30.34
CA VAL A 3 8.40 21.08 29.69
C VAL A 3 8.15 20.79 28.20
N MET A 4 6.94 21.07 27.72
CA MET A 4 6.58 20.95 26.31
C MET A 4 7.24 22.07 25.51
N SER A 5 8.05 21.74 24.51
CA SER A 5 8.51 22.70 23.52
C SER A 5 7.35 23.07 22.59
N SER A 6 6.93 24.33 22.61
CA SER A 6 5.98 24.89 21.66
C SER A 6 6.58 24.86 20.24
N LEU A 7 5.82 24.31 19.29
CA LEU A 7 6.13 24.43 17.86
C LEU A 7 5.99 25.91 17.44
N PRO A 8 6.89 26.44 16.59
CA PRO A 8 6.77 27.82 16.13
C PRO A 8 5.52 27.97 15.26
N SER A 9 4.68 28.93 15.62
CA SER A 9 3.53 29.36 14.83
C SER A 9 4.02 29.79 13.44
N ARG A 10 3.40 29.21 12.41
CA ARG A 10 3.74 29.47 11.01
C ARG A 10 3.29 30.89 10.66
N ILE A 11 4.20 31.85 10.72
CA ILE A 11 3.94 33.23 10.31
C ILE A 11 3.61 33.21 8.82
N GLN A 12 2.36 33.46 8.48
CA GLN A 12 1.90 33.55 7.11
C GLN A 12 2.37 34.90 6.57
N ALA A 13 3.41 34.86 5.71
CA ALA A 13 3.95 36.07 5.12
C ALA A 13 2.87 36.79 4.29
N PRO A 14 2.73 38.12 4.40
CA PRO A 14 1.72 38.87 3.67
C PRO A 14 1.95 38.72 2.15
N TYR A 15 0.90 38.30 1.45
CA TYR A 15 0.93 38.09 0.00
C TYR A 15 1.16 39.43 -0.72
N ARG A 16 2.28 39.55 -1.45
CA ARG A 16 2.53 40.65 -2.38
C ARG A 16 2.15 40.22 -3.80
N PRO A 17 1.29 40.95 -4.53
CA PRO A 17 1.05 40.71 -5.95
C PRO A 17 2.38 40.70 -6.73
N GLY A 18 2.66 39.62 -7.45
CA GLY A 18 3.92 39.38 -8.16
C GLY A 18 4.97 38.59 -7.37
N PHE A 19 4.76 38.33 -6.08
CA PHE A 19 5.61 37.42 -5.31
C PHE A 19 5.11 35.98 -5.51
N GLN A 20 5.88 35.17 -6.23
CA GLN A 20 5.59 33.76 -6.39
C GLN A 20 6.04 33.01 -5.12
N PRO A 21 5.13 32.52 -4.26
CA PRO A 21 5.49 31.92 -2.97
C PRO A 21 6.17 30.55 -3.11
N LYS A 22 6.18 29.97 -4.32
CA LYS A 22 6.88 28.73 -4.64
C LYS A 22 8.20 29.13 -5.28
N GLY A 23 9.31 28.90 -4.58
CA GLY A 23 10.65 29.11 -5.11
C GLY A 23 10.90 28.32 -6.41
N VAL A 24 11.98 28.66 -7.12
CA VAL A 24 12.38 27.97 -8.35
C VAL A 24 12.65 26.50 -8.04
N TYR A 25 11.87 25.59 -8.65
CA TYR A 25 12.08 24.16 -8.56
C TYR A 25 12.98 23.70 -9.72
N ARG A 26 14.11 23.07 -9.41
CA ARG A 26 14.98 22.42 -10.40
C ARG A 26 14.98 20.91 -10.15
N PRO A 27 14.45 20.08 -11.07
CA PRO A 27 14.58 18.64 -10.97
C PRO A 27 16.05 18.25 -11.20
N ARG A 28 16.64 17.52 -10.24
CA ARG A 28 18.02 16.99 -10.33
C ARG A 28 18.03 15.47 -10.51
N THR A 29 16.92 14.91 -11.00
CA THR A 29 16.73 13.47 -11.14
C THR A 29 17.76 12.87 -12.11
N ASP A 30 18.06 13.58 -13.20
CA ASP A 30 19.02 13.12 -14.21
C ASP A 30 20.44 13.12 -13.66
N GLU A 31 20.86 14.20 -13.00
CA GLU A 31 22.15 14.31 -12.31
C GLU A 31 22.32 13.18 -11.27
N PHE A 32 21.25 12.82 -10.55
CA PHE A 32 21.25 11.69 -9.62
C PHE A 32 21.40 10.34 -10.35
N PHE A 33 20.71 10.13 -11.47
CA PHE A 33 20.84 8.90 -12.26
C PHE A 33 22.26 8.76 -12.85
N ASP A 34 22.87 9.84 -13.31
CA ASP A 34 24.26 9.85 -13.78
C ASP A 34 25.25 9.45 -12.69
N ALA A 35 25.20 10.13 -11.54
CA ALA A 35 26.05 9.82 -10.39
C ALA A 35 25.86 8.37 -9.90
N ARG A 36 24.61 7.88 -9.91
CA ARG A 36 24.31 6.48 -9.55
C ARG A 36 24.88 5.48 -10.55
N ARG A 37 24.83 5.76 -11.86
CA ARG A 37 25.44 4.93 -12.90
C ARG A 37 26.95 4.86 -12.73
N GLU A 38 27.59 5.99 -12.51
CA GLU A 38 29.04 6.07 -12.31
C GLU A 38 29.50 5.28 -11.08
N ALA A 39 28.81 5.45 -9.94
CA ALA A 39 29.07 4.66 -8.74
C ALA A 39 28.89 3.14 -8.96
N HIS A 40 27.94 2.74 -9.83
CA HIS A 40 27.67 1.33 -10.14
C HIS A 40 28.70 0.72 -11.10
N ASN A 41 29.25 1.54 -12.01
CA ASN A 41 30.14 1.12 -13.10
C ASN A 41 31.62 1.00 -12.72
N SER A 42 32.01 1.30 -11.48
CA SER A 42 33.36 0.98 -11.00
C SER A 42 33.58 -0.54 -11.10
N GLY A 43 34.38 -0.96 -12.08
CA GLY A 43 34.42 -2.35 -12.56
C GLY A 43 34.71 -3.39 -11.46
N SER A 44 35.58 -3.05 -10.50
CA SER A 44 35.88 -3.91 -9.34
C SER A 44 34.67 -4.14 -8.44
N LEU A 45 33.93 -3.08 -8.08
CA LEU A 45 32.74 -3.19 -7.23
C LEU A 45 31.59 -3.93 -7.92
N ARG A 46 31.48 -3.82 -9.25
CA ARG A 46 30.49 -4.59 -10.03
C ARG A 46 30.75 -6.09 -9.95
N ILE A 47 32.01 -6.52 -10.10
CA ILE A 47 32.38 -7.94 -10.02
C ILE A 47 32.11 -8.48 -8.62
N GLU A 48 32.52 -7.77 -7.57
CA GLU A 48 32.24 -8.17 -6.19
C GLU A 48 30.74 -8.25 -5.91
N ARG A 49 29.96 -7.26 -6.37
CA ARG A 49 28.50 -7.26 -6.23
C ARG A 49 27.87 -8.50 -6.85
N THR A 50 28.20 -8.81 -8.10
CA THR A 50 27.65 -10.00 -8.79
C THR A 50 28.05 -11.31 -8.12
N LYS A 51 29.27 -11.39 -7.54
CA LYS A 51 29.69 -12.54 -6.73
C LYS A 51 28.86 -12.68 -5.47
N LEU A 52 28.58 -11.57 -4.77
CA LEU A 52 27.75 -11.57 -3.57
C LEU A 52 26.29 -11.91 -3.91
N GLU A 53 25.73 -11.42 -5.01
CA GLU A 53 24.38 -11.76 -5.49
C GLU A 53 24.23 -13.27 -5.72
N ARG A 54 25.14 -13.89 -6.49
CA ARG A 54 25.15 -15.35 -6.69
C ARG A 54 25.32 -16.13 -5.39
N ARG A 55 26.10 -15.60 -4.44
CA ARG A 55 26.27 -16.22 -3.12
C ARG A 55 25.01 -16.10 -2.28
N LEU A 56 24.27 -14.99 -2.38
CA LEU A 56 22.99 -14.81 -1.71
C LEU A 56 21.97 -15.84 -2.20
N GLU A 57 21.84 -16.02 -3.52
CA GLU A 57 20.98 -17.04 -4.12
C GLU A 57 21.29 -18.44 -3.60
N LYS A 58 22.58 -18.82 -3.59
CA LYS A 58 23.02 -20.11 -3.04
C LYS A 58 22.71 -20.24 -1.54
N LEU A 59 22.88 -19.18 -0.76
CA LEU A 59 22.54 -19.18 0.66
C LEU A 59 21.04 -19.38 0.85
N ILE A 60 20.21 -18.74 0.03
CA ILE A 60 18.75 -18.90 0.09
C ILE A 60 18.38 -20.35 -0.23
N ALA A 61 18.91 -20.92 -1.31
CA ALA A 61 18.64 -22.31 -1.70
C ALA A 61 19.08 -23.33 -0.63
N LEU A 62 20.23 -23.12 0.01
CA LEU A 62 20.75 -24.01 1.04
C LEU A 62 20.00 -23.91 2.38
N HIS A 63 19.60 -22.71 2.77
CA HIS A 63 18.96 -22.47 4.08
C HIS A 63 17.43 -22.58 4.05
N PHE A 64 16.83 -22.36 2.88
CA PHE A 64 15.38 -22.35 2.66
C PHE A 64 15.02 -23.18 1.41
N PRO A 65 15.24 -24.51 1.41
CA PRO A 65 14.89 -25.36 0.27
C PRO A 65 13.38 -25.32 -0.01
N GLU A 66 12.99 -25.51 -1.27
CA GLU A 66 11.58 -25.77 -1.62
C GLU A 66 11.17 -27.11 -1.01
N LYS A 67 9.97 -27.18 -0.42
CA LYS A 67 9.40 -28.48 -0.03
C LYS A 67 9.08 -29.21 -1.32
N GLU A 68 10.06 -29.89 -1.90
CA GLU A 68 9.77 -31.02 -2.76
C GLU A 68 9.12 -32.10 -1.88
N GLU A 69 8.00 -32.65 -2.36
CA GLU A 69 7.46 -33.89 -1.82
C GLU A 69 8.60 -34.91 -1.70
N GLN A 70 8.57 -35.70 -0.62
CA GLN A 70 9.62 -36.64 -0.27
C GLN A 70 9.79 -37.71 -1.37
N HIS A 71 10.61 -37.44 -2.38
CA HIS A 71 11.37 -38.48 -3.04
C HIS A 71 12.74 -38.52 -2.40
N ALA A 72 12.90 -39.50 -1.51
CA ALA A 72 14.17 -39.85 -0.90
C ALA A 72 15.22 -40.09 -1.99
N LEU A 73 16.05 -39.09 -2.26
CA LEU A 73 17.35 -39.29 -2.90
C LEU A 73 18.21 -40.07 -1.90
N GLN A 74 18.14 -41.40 -2.02
CA GLN A 74 19.14 -42.31 -1.49
C GLN A 74 20.51 -41.78 -1.94
N ARG A 75 21.40 -41.52 -0.97
CA ARG A 75 22.82 -41.36 -1.25
C ARG A 75 23.28 -42.57 -2.07
N PRO A 76 23.88 -42.39 -3.26
CA PRO A 76 24.53 -43.51 -3.92
C PRO A 76 25.67 -43.98 -3.01
N SER A 77 25.63 -45.26 -2.64
CA SER A 77 26.78 -45.91 -2.00
C SER A 77 27.97 -45.85 -2.96
N ALA A 78 29.15 -45.71 -2.38
CA ALA A 78 30.40 -45.75 -3.12
C ALA A 78 30.51 -47.07 -3.90
N GLY A 79 30.53 -46.97 -5.22
CA GLY A 79 30.73 -48.06 -6.16
C GLY A 79 31.68 -47.60 -7.26
N ASN A 80 32.78 -48.32 -7.39
CA ASN A 80 34.00 -48.01 -8.12
C ASN A 80 33.87 -47.70 -9.64
N HIS A 81 34.73 -46.77 -10.06
CA HIS A 81 35.43 -46.64 -11.37
C HIS A 81 34.67 -46.26 -12.65
N ARG A 82 35.12 -45.13 -13.26
CA ARG A 82 35.87 -45.14 -14.54
C ARG A 82 36.81 -43.93 -14.63
N ARG A 83 38.01 -44.20 -15.15
CA ARG A 83 39.23 -43.36 -15.21
C ARG A 83 39.22 -42.43 -16.43
N SER A 84 39.81 -41.24 -16.28
CA SER A 84 40.74 -40.59 -17.23
C SER A 84 41.36 -39.37 -16.51
N SER A 85 42.44 -39.55 -15.76
CA SER A 85 43.85 -39.41 -16.16
C SER A 85 44.24 -38.00 -16.60
N PHE A 86 44.75 -37.17 -15.68
CA PHE A 86 45.96 -36.34 -15.86
C PHE A 86 46.43 -35.89 -14.46
N PHE A 87 47.73 -36.07 -14.18
CA PHE A 87 48.45 -36.00 -12.89
C PHE A 87 48.48 -37.28 -12.07
N ASP A 88 49.28 -38.22 -12.58
CA ASP A 88 49.94 -39.28 -11.84
C ASP A 88 51.27 -38.70 -11.31
N LEU A 89 51.37 -38.49 -10.00
CA LEU A 89 52.64 -38.35 -9.29
C LEU A 89 52.57 -39.25 -8.05
N ASP A 90 53.55 -40.13 -8.01
CA ASP A 90 53.79 -41.27 -7.14
C ASP A 90 53.65 -40.92 -5.64
N LEU A 91 52.84 -41.71 -4.93
CA LEU A 91 52.52 -41.56 -3.50
C LEU A 91 52.77 -42.87 -2.75
N SER A 92 53.74 -43.65 -3.21
CA SER A 92 54.09 -44.96 -2.66
C SER A 92 54.96 -44.91 -1.40
N ASP A 93 55.44 -43.73 -0.98
CA ASP A 93 56.36 -43.57 0.16
C ASP A 93 55.74 -43.05 1.47
N LEU A 94 54.42 -42.93 1.57
CA LEU A 94 53.75 -42.40 2.78
C LEU A 94 53.06 -43.46 3.64
N LYS A 95 53.36 -44.75 3.41
CA LYS A 95 52.75 -45.87 4.14
C LYS A 95 53.56 -46.41 5.32
N SER A 96 54.66 -45.77 5.68
CA SER A 96 55.54 -46.21 6.78
C SER A 96 55.61 -45.27 7.99
N MET A 97 54.72 -44.28 8.12
CA MET A 97 54.73 -43.39 9.30
C MET A 97 53.59 -43.65 10.27
N ASP A 98 53.98 -43.94 11.51
CA ASP A 98 53.14 -44.19 12.68
C ASP A 98 52.22 -42.98 13.00
N PRO A 99 50.88 -43.15 13.07
CA PRO A 99 49.92 -42.07 13.34
C PRO A 99 50.07 -41.41 14.73
N SER A 100 50.84 -42.01 15.64
CA SER A 100 50.98 -41.58 17.03
C SER A 100 51.93 -40.39 17.21
N GLY A 101 52.86 -40.16 16.27
CA GLY A 101 53.92 -39.14 16.37
C GLY A 101 53.58 -37.77 15.74
N LEU A 102 52.64 -37.73 14.77
CA LEU A 102 52.34 -36.52 14.00
C LEU A 102 51.38 -35.55 14.73
N TRP A 103 50.57 -36.05 15.66
CA TRP A 103 49.63 -35.21 16.41
C TRP A 103 50.28 -34.47 17.60
N LYS A 104 51.48 -34.89 18.02
CA LYS A 104 52.22 -34.28 19.13
C LYS A 104 53.13 -33.13 18.70
N ASN A 105 53.62 -33.13 17.45
CA ASN A 105 54.51 -32.08 16.93
C ASN A 105 53.80 -30.86 16.32
N MET A 106 52.48 -30.92 16.08
CA MET A 106 51.69 -29.78 15.55
C MET A 106 50.83 -29.09 16.63
N MET A 107 51.19 -29.26 17.90
CA MET A 107 50.54 -28.65 19.08
C MET A 107 51.55 -27.92 19.99
N MET A 108 52.76 -27.61 19.49
CA MET A 108 53.85 -27.00 20.28
C MET A 108 54.55 -25.83 19.55
N GLN A 109 53.78 -24.95 18.91
CA GLN A 109 54.24 -23.60 18.57
C GLN A 109 53.08 -22.63 18.81
N GLY A 110 53.07 -22.05 20.01
CA GLY A 110 52.05 -21.08 20.43
C GLY A 110 51.83 -21.00 21.93
N THR A 111 52.87 -21.11 22.76
CA THR A 111 52.83 -20.61 24.15
C THR A 111 53.30 -19.16 24.11
N SER A 112 52.42 -18.19 24.36
CA SER A 112 52.19 -17.55 25.67
C SER A 112 50.88 -16.75 25.52
N SER A 113 49.85 -16.84 26.37
CA SER A 113 49.87 -16.62 27.82
C SER A 113 48.62 -17.24 28.51
N ILE A 114 48.88 -17.91 29.61
CA ILE A 114 48.07 -18.18 30.81
C ILE A 114 46.65 -17.57 30.85
N GLY A 115 45.62 -18.42 30.99
CA GLY A 115 44.24 -18.04 31.33
C GLY A 115 43.36 -19.28 31.60
N GLY A 116 42.68 -19.32 32.74
CA GLY A 116 42.12 -20.53 33.38
C GLY A 116 41.00 -21.29 32.66
N LYS A 117 40.80 -22.54 33.09
CA LYS A 117 39.70 -23.45 32.75
C LYS A 117 38.34 -22.75 32.97
N GLY A 118 37.62 -22.48 31.89
CA GLY A 118 36.26 -21.90 31.93
C GLY A 118 35.86 -21.07 30.71
N ASP A 119 36.74 -20.91 29.72
CA ASP A 119 36.47 -20.04 28.57
C ASP A 119 35.53 -20.70 27.54
N ILE A 120 34.23 -20.41 27.65
CA ILE A 120 33.29 -20.61 26.55
C ILE A 120 33.75 -19.66 25.44
N ARG A 121 34.54 -20.19 24.50
CA ARG A 121 35.04 -19.53 23.29
C ARG A 121 34.03 -18.50 22.77
N GLY A 122 34.34 -17.22 22.92
CA GLY A 122 33.53 -16.15 22.35
C GLY A 122 33.36 -16.37 20.84
N THR A 123 32.15 -16.77 20.42
CA THR A 123 31.90 -17.04 19.01
C THR A 123 31.90 -15.72 18.25
N LYS A 124 32.88 -15.54 17.38
CA LYS A 124 32.95 -14.37 16.50
C LYS A 124 31.74 -14.40 15.55
N HIS A 125 31.02 -13.30 15.44
CA HIS A 125 29.97 -13.17 14.43
C HIS A 125 30.61 -12.88 13.07
N HIS A 126 30.30 -13.72 12.09
CA HIS A 126 30.75 -13.53 10.70
C HIS A 126 29.54 -13.31 9.80
N CYS A 127 29.71 -12.52 8.75
CA CYS A 127 28.71 -12.39 7.69
C CYS A 127 28.70 -13.65 6.83
N ARG A 128 27.53 -14.29 6.65
CA ARG A 128 27.43 -15.47 5.78
C ARG A 128 27.57 -15.13 4.30
N LEU A 129 27.33 -13.86 3.93
CA LEU A 129 27.41 -13.36 2.56
C LEU A 129 28.82 -12.95 2.12
N CYS A 130 29.55 -12.14 2.90
CA CYS A 130 30.92 -11.73 2.54
C CYS A 130 32.02 -12.47 3.32
N GLY A 131 31.69 -13.15 4.42
CA GLY A 131 32.66 -13.87 5.27
C GLY A 131 33.38 -13.00 6.32
N GLN A 132 33.24 -11.68 6.26
CA GLN A 132 33.92 -10.76 7.20
C GLN A 132 33.43 -10.95 8.65
N ILE A 133 34.36 -10.75 9.60
CA ILE A 133 34.05 -10.72 11.02
C ILE A 133 33.34 -9.40 11.34
N VAL A 134 32.14 -9.51 11.89
CA VAL A 134 31.29 -8.38 12.29
C VAL A 134 31.58 -7.94 13.72
N CYS A 135 31.74 -8.89 14.64
CA CYS A 135 32.22 -8.63 15.99
C CYS A 135 32.85 -9.89 16.60
N ALA A 136 33.81 -9.69 17.51
CA ALA A 136 34.50 -10.76 18.23
C ALA A 136 34.23 -10.75 19.75
N LEU A 137 33.34 -9.86 20.21
CA LEU A 137 33.04 -9.68 21.62
C LEU A 137 31.88 -10.60 22.06
N PRO A 138 31.91 -11.14 23.28
CA PRO A 138 30.79 -11.86 23.85
C PRO A 138 29.56 -10.96 23.98
N VAL A 139 28.37 -11.55 23.88
CA VAL A 139 27.08 -10.86 24.00
C VAL A 139 26.91 -10.39 25.45
N LYS A 140 27.31 -9.15 25.76
CA LYS A 140 26.92 -8.49 27.02
C LYS A 140 25.61 -7.76 26.80
N ASN A 141 24.49 -8.44 27.07
CA ASN A 141 23.22 -7.75 27.29
C ASN A 141 23.32 -6.99 28.64
N PRO A 142 22.88 -5.73 28.76
CA PRO A 142 22.17 -4.87 27.81
C PRO A 142 22.99 -3.62 27.41
N GLN A 143 24.11 -3.77 26.69
CA GLN A 143 25.01 -2.63 26.44
C GLN A 143 24.99 -2.05 25.02
N ARG A 144 24.31 -2.65 24.04
CA ARG A 144 24.32 -2.12 22.66
C ARG A 144 22.91 -1.65 22.22
N PRO A 145 22.75 -0.38 21.81
CA PRO A 145 21.46 0.14 21.34
C PRO A 145 21.01 -0.43 19.99
N VAL A 146 21.90 -1.09 19.24
CA VAL A 146 21.58 -1.71 17.94
C VAL A 146 22.38 -2.99 17.74
N THR A 147 21.79 -4.02 17.11
CA THR A 147 22.47 -5.28 16.80
C THR A 147 23.76 -5.11 15.98
N CYS A 148 24.76 -5.97 16.21
CA CYS A 148 26.00 -5.95 15.44
C CYS A 148 25.82 -6.40 13.98
N SER A 149 24.84 -7.26 13.70
CA SER A 149 24.55 -7.85 12.39
C SER A 149 23.05 -7.90 12.13
N LEU A 150 22.66 -8.04 10.87
CA LEU A 150 21.27 -8.24 10.46
C LEU A 150 20.98 -9.73 10.29
N LEU A 151 19.71 -10.10 10.41
CA LEU A 151 19.18 -11.43 10.13
C LEU A 151 18.08 -11.29 9.08
N PHE A 152 18.09 -12.17 8.09
CA PHE A 152 17.00 -12.29 7.14
C PHE A 152 16.48 -13.73 7.12
N VAL A 153 15.18 -13.86 6.86
CA VAL A 153 14.49 -15.13 6.66
C VAL A 153 13.82 -15.08 5.29
N VAL A 154 13.62 -16.25 4.68
CA VAL A 154 12.80 -16.37 3.48
C VAL A 154 11.57 -17.19 3.82
N ASP A 155 10.39 -16.62 3.57
CA ASP A 155 9.14 -17.34 3.77
C ASP A 155 9.08 -18.57 2.85
N LYS A 156 8.64 -19.70 3.40
CA LYS A 156 8.58 -20.98 2.70
C LYS A 156 7.56 -20.96 1.57
N ASN A 157 6.46 -20.23 1.75
CA ASN A 157 5.32 -20.24 0.84
C ASN A 157 5.45 -19.13 -0.21
N THR A 158 5.69 -17.89 0.23
CA THR A 158 5.74 -16.74 -0.68
C THR A 158 7.12 -16.48 -1.26
N ARG A 159 8.18 -17.14 -0.75
CA ARG A 159 9.59 -16.89 -1.11
C ARG A 159 10.04 -15.45 -0.87
N MET A 160 9.26 -14.68 -0.13
CA MET A 160 9.56 -13.30 0.22
C MET A 160 10.68 -13.26 1.25
N ILE A 161 11.65 -12.38 1.01
CA ILE A 161 12.77 -12.15 1.91
C ILE A 161 12.33 -11.11 2.94
N GLU A 162 12.38 -11.44 4.23
CA GLU A 162 12.04 -10.55 5.33
C GLU A 162 13.25 -10.28 6.22
N GLU A 163 13.45 -9.02 6.60
CA GLU A 163 14.45 -8.64 7.61
C GLU A 163 13.82 -8.79 9.00
N VAL A 164 14.42 -9.63 9.85
CA VAL A 164 13.83 -9.96 11.15
C VAL A 164 14.52 -9.18 12.26
N SER A 165 13.73 -8.51 13.09
CA SER A 165 14.18 -7.89 14.34
C SER A 165 14.44 -8.96 15.43
N GLU A 166 15.21 -8.60 16.46
CA GLU A 166 15.74 -9.50 17.51
C GLU A 166 14.75 -10.59 17.98
N GLY A 167 15.21 -11.85 18.07
CA GLY A 167 14.41 -12.97 18.60
C GLY A 167 14.53 -14.31 17.86
N VAL A 168 15.28 -14.37 16.75
CA VAL A 168 15.45 -15.60 15.96
C VAL A 168 16.82 -16.24 16.20
N ASP A 169 16.83 -17.48 16.68
CA ASP A 169 18.06 -18.24 16.94
C ASP A 169 18.75 -18.67 15.63
N TYR A 170 20.05 -18.33 15.52
CA TYR A 170 20.90 -18.70 14.39
C TYR A 170 21.83 -19.87 14.76
N GLY A 171 21.81 -20.96 14.00
CA GLY A 171 22.81 -22.03 14.17
C GLY A 171 22.54 -23.33 13.42
N VAL A 172 23.60 -24.14 13.27
CA VAL A 172 23.50 -25.53 12.81
C VAL A 172 22.92 -26.36 13.95
N ARG A 173 21.89 -27.17 13.67
CA ARG A 173 21.27 -28.13 14.61
C ARG A 173 22.39 -28.83 15.39
N LYS A 174 22.45 -28.64 16.72
CA LYS A 174 23.25 -29.54 17.56
C LYS A 174 22.73 -30.95 17.27
N ARG A 175 23.55 -31.78 16.63
CA ARG A 175 23.28 -33.23 16.55
C ARG A 175 23.08 -33.65 18.00
N ARG A 176 21.87 -34.07 18.36
CA ARG A 176 21.62 -34.67 19.68
C ARG A 176 22.61 -35.83 19.78
N THR A 177 23.63 -35.70 20.62
CA THR A 177 24.42 -36.85 21.06
C THR A 177 23.45 -37.70 21.84
N SER A 178 23.06 -38.82 21.26
CA SER A 178 22.14 -39.79 21.80
C SER A 178 22.74 -40.44 23.05
N THR A 179 22.66 -39.76 24.18
CA THR A 179 22.86 -40.33 25.52
C THR A 179 22.16 -39.38 26.48
N VAL A 180 20.95 -39.73 26.88
CA VAL A 180 20.48 -39.98 28.25
C VAL A 180 18.95 -39.97 28.19
N ASP A 181 18.36 -41.14 28.35
CA ASP A 181 16.93 -41.33 28.55
C ASP A 181 16.47 -40.56 29.79
N VAL A 182 15.60 -39.57 29.60
CA VAL A 182 14.73 -39.07 30.67
C VAL A 182 13.31 -39.09 30.14
N LYS A 183 12.58 -40.13 30.57
CA LYS A 183 11.12 -40.24 30.45
C LYS A 183 10.47 -39.07 31.17
N GLY A 184 9.59 -38.37 30.46
CA GLY A 184 8.51 -37.61 31.08
C GLY A 184 8.42 -36.15 30.66
N SER A 185 7.72 -35.87 29.56
CA SER A 185 6.60 -34.93 29.56
C SER A 185 5.86 -34.90 28.22
N LYS A 186 4.58 -34.62 28.34
CA LYS A 186 3.47 -34.82 27.39
C LYS A 186 3.67 -34.14 26.03
N GLY A 187 3.23 -34.87 25.00
CA GLY A 187 2.95 -34.47 23.61
C GLY A 187 2.78 -32.99 23.32
N GLY A 188 3.86 -32.38 22.83
CA GLY A 188 3.81 -31.28 21.87
C GLY A 188 4.19 -31.84 20.50
N SER A 189 3.44 -31.51 19.45
CA SER A 189 3.75 -31.92 18.08
C SER A 189 5.15 -31.45 17.70
N LEU A 190 5.94 -32.32 17.07
CA LEU A 190 7.29 -32.01 16.58
C LEU A 190 7.33 -30.85 15.56
N GLN A 191 6.16 -30.44 15.04
CA GLN A 191 6.00 -29.38 14.05
C GLN A 191 6.06 -27.97 14.67
N ASP A 192 5.52 -27.76 15.88
CA ASP A 192 5.52 -26.43 16.55
C ASP A 192 6.93 -25.99 16.97
N GLU A 193 7.77 -26.96 17.38
CA GLU A 193 9.18 -26.71 17.69
C GLU A 193 10.02 -26.46 16.43
N GLU A 194 9.59 -26.95 15.27
CA GLU A 194 10.32 -26.80 13.98
C GLU A 194 9.99 -25.47 13.29
N GLU A 195 8.81 -24.90 13.55
CA GLU A 195 8.45 -23.53 13.15
C GLU A 195 9.14 -22.45 14.00
N LYS A 196 9.40 -22.73 15.29
CA LYS A 196 10.11 -21.77 16.17
C LYS A 196 11.59 -21.58 15.86
N PHE A 197 12.21 -22.55 15.18
CA PHE A 197 13.58 -22.42 14.64
C PHE A 197 13.54 -21.91 13.20
N LEU A 198 12.97 -20.73 12.95
CA LEU A 198 13.21 -20.01 11.70
C LEU A 198 14.72 -19.79 11.60
N LYS A 199 15.40 -20.50 10.69
CA LYS A 199 16.86 -20.39 10.54
C LYS A 199 17.17 -19.11 9.78
N GLY A 200 17.17 -17.96 10.46
CA GLY A 200 17.64 -16.71 9.88
C GLY A 200 19.06 -16.86 9.36
N VAL A 201 19.45 -16.07 8.36
CA VAL A 201 20.82 -16.02 7.84
C VAL A 201 21.48 -14.70 8.27
N ARG A 202 22.62 -14.79 8.95
CA ARG A 202 23.35 -13.61 9.46
C ARG A 202 24.10 -12.89 8.35
N MET A 203 23.91 -11.57 8.26
CA MET A 203 24.67 -10.71 7.35
C MET A 203 25.16 -9.42 8.01
N CYS A 204 26.24 -8.85 7.48
CA CYS A 204 26.71 -7.52 7.88
C CYS A 204 25.88 -6.42 7.22
N ARG A 205 25.91 -5.22 7.80
CA ARG A 205 25.16 -4.06 7.26
C ARG A 205 25.66 -3.60 5.90
N THR A 206 26.94 -3.81 5.58
CA THR A 206 27.50 -3.50 4.25
C THR A 206 26.95 -4.41 3.16
N CYS A 207 26.46 -5.60 3.52
CA CYS A 207 25.81 -6.54 2.60
C CYS A 207 24.29 -6.31 2.45
N ARG A 208 23.67 -5.48 3.31
CA ARG A 208 22.22 -5.17 3.24
C ARG A 208 21.76 -4.71 1.86
N PRO A 209 22.49 -3.83 1.12
CA PRO A 209 22.07 -3.39 -0.20
C PRO A 209 21.94 -4.53 -1.22
N ILE A 210 22.69 -5.63 -1.07
CA ILE A 210 22.57 -6.82 -1.93
C ILE A 210 21.24 -7.51 -1.68
N LEU A 211 20.87 -7.67 -0.41
CA LEU A 211 19.58 -8.24 0.00
C LEU A 211 18.41 -7.39 -0.51
N THR A 212 18.46 -6.08 -0.28
CA THR A 212 17.40 -5.15 -0.70
C THR A 212 17.26 -5.09 -2.21
N ARG A 213 18.35 -5.26 -2.96
CA ARG A 213 18.27 -5.38 -4.42
C ARG A 213 17.56 -6.65 -4.85
N GLN A 214 17.84 -7.79 -4.21
CA GLN A 214 17.15 -9.05 -4.48
C GLN A 214 15.65 -8.94 -4.14
N GLN A 215 15.32 -8.37 -2.98
CA GLN A 215 13.93 -8.06 -2.58
C GLN A 215 13.24 -7.21 -3.65
N TYR A 216 13.86 -6.10 -4.06
CA TYR A 216 13.31 -5.23 -5.09
C TYR A 216 13.13 -5.96 -6.42
N GLN A 217 14.05 -6.83 -6.83
CA GLN A 217 13.90 -7.61 -8.06
C GLN A 217 12.69 -8.55 -7.97
N GLN A 218 12.51 -9.26 -6.86
CA GLN A 218 11.34 -10.10 -6.63
C GLN A 218 10.05 -9.27 -6.64
N GLU A 219 10.00 -8.17 -5.89
CA GLU A 219 8.84 -7.28 -5.82
C GLU A 219 8.52 -6.61 -7.16
N SER A 220 9.54 -6.22 -7.93
CA SER A 220 9.37 -5.54 -9.22
C SER A 220 8.69 -6.41 -10.29
N THR A 221 8.78 -7.74 -10.16
CA THR A 221 8.06 -8.66 -11.05
C THR A 221 6.56 -8.67 -10.76
N HIS A 222 6.14 -8.33 -9.53
CA HIS A 222 4.76 -8.38 -9.12
C HIS A 222 4.15 -6.98 -9.09
N LEU A 223 3.32 -6.67 -10.09
CA LEU A 223 2.55 -5.42 -10.13
C LEU A 223 1.56 -5.37 -8.95
N PRO A 224 1.69 -4.42 -8.01
CA PRO A 224 0.80 -4.33 -6.85
C PRO A 224 -0.65 -4.12 -7.27
N ALA A 225 -1.59 -4.70 -6.51
CA ALA A 225 -3.03 -4.56 -6.79
C ALA A 225 -3.49 -3.10 -6.83
N PHE A 226 -2.89 -2.25 -5.99
CA PHE A 226 -3.14 -0.80 -5.98
C PHE A 226 -2.88 -0.16 -7.35
N VAL A 227 -1.77 -0.51 -8.00
CA VAL A 227 -1.39 0.07 -9.30
C VAL A 227 -2.42 -0.31 -10.36
N ARG A 228 -2.79 -1.59 -10.44
CA ARG A 228 -3.79 -2.07 -11.41
C ARG A 228 -5.15 -1.40 -11.23
N LEU A 229 -5.61 -1.24 -9.98
CA LEU A 229 -6.87 -0.55 -9.70
C LEU A 229 -6.80 0.94 -10.04
N TYR A 230 -5.67 1.58 -9.78
CA TYR A 230 -5.46 2.98 -10.13
C TYR A 230 -5.43 3.20 -11.64
N ASP A 231 -4.82 2.31 -12.41
CA ASP A 231 -4.81 2.37 -13.88
C ASP A 231 -6.23 2.25 -14.44
N MET A 232 -7.03 1.32 -13.91
CA MET A 232 -8.46 1.20 -14.26
C MET A 232 -9.24 2.48 -13.90
N PHE A 233 -8.99 3.03 -12.71
CA PHE A 233 -9.63 4.25 -12.22
C PHE A 233 -9.34 5.46 -13.13
N ILE A 234 -8.09 5.65 -13.54
CA ILE A 234 -7.70 6.73 -14.45
C ILE A 234 -8.20 6.50 -15.88
N THR A 235 -8.27 5.26 -16.33
CA THR A 235 -8.82 4.93 -17.66
C THR A 235 -10.31 5.29 -17.71
N LEU A 236 -11.06 4.94 -16.67
CA LEU A 236 -12.47 5.28 -16.55
C LEU A 236 -12.70 6.81 -16.42
N GLU A 237 -11.81 7.53 -15.71
CA GLU A 237 -11.85 9.00 -15.67
C GLU A 237 -11.79 9.61 -17.08
N LYS A 238 -10.88 9.11 -17.92
CA LYS A 238 -10.74 9.57 -19.32
C LYS A 238 -11.97 9.23 -20.17
N GLU A 239 -12.56 8.06 -19.97
CA GLU A 239 -13.78 7.65 -20.68
C GLU A 239 -14.98 8.53 -20.32
N ILE A 240 -15.10 8.91 -19.04
CA ILE A 240 -16.12 9.86 -18.57
C ILE A 240 -15.88 11.23 -19.20
N GLU A 241 -14.64 11.76 -19.11
CA GLU A 241 -14.30 13.07 -19.70
C GLU A 241 -14.54 13.11 -21.22
N ALA A 242 -14.31 12.01 -21.93
CA ALA A 242 -14.56 11.91 -23.37
C ALA A 242 -16.04 11.82 -23.74
N SER A 243 -16.89 11.26 -22.86
CA SER A 243 -18.33 11.07 -23.11
C SER A 243 -19.20 12.25 -22.68
N LEU A 244 -18.70 13.13 -21.79
CA LEU A 244 -19.41 14.32 -21.34
C LEU A 244 -19.77 15.31 -22.47
N PRO A 245 -18.85 15.72 -23.38
CA PRO A 245 -19.19 16.67 -24.44
C PRO A 245 -20.28 16.14 -25.38
N GLN A 246 -20.25 14.84 -25.69
CA GLN A 246 -21.27 14.19 -26.52
C GLN A 246 -22.65 14.25 -25.87
N PHE A 247 -22.71 14.11 -24.54
CA PHE A 247 -23.95 14.22 -23.80
C PHE A 247 -24.44 15.67 -23.66
N GLU A 248 -23.54 16.63 -23.48
CA GLU A 248 -23.88 18.07 -23.46
C GLU A 248 -24.46 18.54 -24.81
N GLU A 249 -23.90 18.07 -25.93
CA GLU A 249 -24.44 18.32 -27.28
C GLU A 249 -25.84 17.72 -27.43
N LEU A 250 -26.03 16.47 -26.98
CA LEU A 250 -27.34 15.84 -26.98
C LEU A 250 -28.35 16.64 -26.13
N LEU A 251 -27.97 17.14 -24.94
CA LEU A 251 -28.85 18.00 -24.14
C LEU A 251 -29.24 19.29 -24.86
N LEU A 252 -28.31 19.94 -25.57
CA LEU A 252 -28.59 21.15 -26.35
C LEU A 252 -29.55 20.85 -27.51
N SER A 253 -29.44 19.69 -28.16
CA SER A 253 -30.39 19.26 -29.21
C SER A 253 -31.79 18.96 -28.66
N LEU A 254 -31.91 18.57 -27.40
CA LEU A 254 -33.19 18.34 -26.72
C LEU A 254 -33.84 19.63 -26.22
N THR A 255 -33.07 20.69 -26.01
CA THR A 255 -33.66 22.02 -25.76
C THR A 255 -34.32 22.60 -27.00
N THR A 256 -33.97 22.14 -28.20
CA THR A 256 -34.62 22.54 -29.47
C THR A 256 -35.78 21.63 -29.89
N ASP A 257 -35.72 20.33 -29.56
CA ASP A 257 -36.76 19.35 -29.86
C ASP A 257 -37.39 18.79 -28.57
N ASP A 258 -38.71 18.95 -28.40
CA ASP A 258 -39.48 18.64 -27.17
C ASP A 258 -39.43 17.17 -26.68
N HIS A 259 -38.72 16.26 -27.36
CA HIS A 259 -38.73 14.83 -27.08
C HIS A 259 -37.31 14.26 -26.85
N PRO A 260 -37.01 13.70 -25.66
CA PRO A 260 -35.72 13.05 -25.41
C PRO A 260 -35.50 11.88 -26.38
N THR A 261 -34.46 11.99 -27.20
CA THR A 261 -34.04 10.95 -28.13
C THR A 261 -33.65 9.69 -27.37
N LYS A 262 -33.88 8.51 -27.97
CA LYS A 262 -33.46 7.22 -27.40
C LYS A 262 -31.95 7.20 -27.14
N GLU A 263 -31.19 7.91 -27.97
CA GLU A 263 -29.75 8.08 -27.86
C GLU A 263 -29.34 8.88 -26.62
N ALA A 264 -30.02 10.00 -26.33
CA ALA A 264 -29.76 10.80 -25.12
C ALA A 264 -30.04 10.02 -23.83
N MET A 265 -31.13 9.24 -23.80
CA MET A 265 -31.44 8.38 -22.65
C MET A 265 -30.40 7.26 -22.47
N ALA A 266 -29.93 6.65 -23.57
CA ALA A 266 -28.90 5.63 -23.53
C ALA A 266 -27.54 6.21 -23.10
N ALA A 267 -27.16 7.39 -23.60
CA ALA A 267 -25.94 8.10 -23.22
C ALA A 267 -25.95 8.47 -21.73
N ARG A 268 -27.08 9.00 -21.21
CA ARG A 268 -27.26 9.27 -19.78
C ARG A 268 -27.08 8.01 -18.93
N LYS A 269 -27.67 6.88 -19.35
CA LYS A 269 -27.55 5.62 -18.62
C LYS A 269 -26.09 5.16 -18.56
N ARG A 270 -25.36 5.20 -19.67
CA ARG A 270 -23.94 4.82 -19.73
C ARG A 270 -23.08 5.72 -18.85
N LEU A 271 -23.32 7.04 -18.85
CA LEU A 271 -22.62 7.98 -17.99
C LEU A 271 -22.87 7.70 -16.50
N LEU A 272 -24.13 7.51 -16.09
CA LEU A 272 -24.46 7.18 -14.70
C LEU A 272 -23.83 5.86 -14.25
N GLU A 273 -23.79 4.86 -15.11
CA GLU A 273 -23.12 3.58 -14.84
C GLU A 273 -21.60 3.76 -14.71
N ALA A 274 -20.97 4.56 -15.58
CA ALA A 274 -19.55 4.89 -15.48
C ALA A 274 -19.22 5.64 -14.18
N PHE A 275 -20.04 6.61 -13.77
CA PHE A 275 -19.87 7.29 -12.48
C PHE A 275 -19.99 6.34 -11.28
N ALA A 276 -20.95 5.40 -11.32
CA ALA A 276 -21.10 4.39 -10.28
C ALA A 276 -19.88 3.45 -10.22
N GLN A 277 -19.34 3.05 -11.37
CA GLN A 277 -18.11 2.24 -11.43
C GLN A 277 -16.90 3.02 -10.92
N TYR A 278 -16.80 4.31 -11.21
CA TYR A 278 -15.72 5.20 -10.75
C TYR A 278 -15.73 5.37 -9.23
N ASP A 279 -16.90 5.59 -8.63
CA ASP A 279 -17.08 5.62 -7.18
C ASP A 279 -16.77 4.25 -6.53
N ALA A 280 -17.21 3.14 -7.15
CA ALA A 280 -16.89 1.81 -6.65
C ALA A 280 -15.38 1.52 -6.66
N LEU A 281 -14.66 1.94 -7.70
CA LEU A 281 -13.20 1.81 -7.79
C LEU A 281 -12.49 2.67 -6.74
N SER A 282 -12.92 3.93 -6.54
CA SER A 282 -12.34 4.81 -5.52
C SER A 282 -12.47 4.20 -4.11
N LYS A 283 -13.65 3.65 -3.78
CA LYS A 283 -13.92 2.93 -2.52
C LYS A 283 -13.09 1.68 -2.38
N ARG A 284 -12.94 0.91 -3.45
CA ARG A 284 -12.09 -0.28 -3.46
C ARG A 284 -10.63 0.06 -3.20
N ILE A 285 -10.11 1.13 -3.81
CA ILE A 285 -8.75 1.61 -3.59
C ILE A 285 -8.56 2.06 -2.12
N ARG A 286 -9.56 2.74 -1.54
CA ARG A 286 -9.54 3.18 -0.14
C ARG A 286 -9.54 2.01 0.86
N ASN A 287 -10.20 0.91 0.52
CA ASN A 287 -10.35 -0.26 1.39
C ASN A 287 -9.21 -1.29 1.24
N LEU A 288 -8.21 -1.03 0.40
CA LEU A 288 -7.05 -1.91 0.28
C LEU A 288 -6.24 -1.94 1.59
N PRO A 289 -5.72 -3.10 2.01
CA PRO A 289 -4.95 -3.21 3.25
C PRO A 289 -3.70 -2.34 3.20
N CYS A 290 -3.46 -1.61 4.28
CA CYS A 290 -2.26 -0.81 4.50
C CYS A 290 -1.36 -1.52 5.53
N PRO A 291 -0.27 -2.18 5.11
CA PRO A 291 0.61 -2.93 6.01
C PRO A 291 1.20 -2.08 7.14
N SER A 292 1.38 -0.78 6.88
CA SER A 292 1.95 0.18 7.83
C SER A 292 0.92 0.92 8.69
N GLY A 293 -0.36 0.54 8.63
CA GLY A 293 -1.44 1.12 9.43
C GLY A 293 -1.92 2.54 9.03
N PRO A 294 -2.84 3.13 9.81
CA PRO A 294 -3.39 4.47 9.58
C PRO A 294 -2.32 5.57 9.67
N GLY A 295 -2.37 6.57 8.79
CA GLY A 295 -1.39 7.66 8.73
C GLY A 295 -0.08 7.32 7.99
N SER A 296 0.04 6.09 7.49
CA SER A 296 1.15 5.69 6.62
C SER A 296 1.16 6.48 5.30
N SER A 297 2.28 6.43 4.57
CA SER A 297 2.35 7.01 3.21
C SER A 297 1.29 6.40 2.27
N GLN A 298 1.04 5.09 2.37
CA GLN A 298 0.04 4.41 1.57
C GLN A 298 -1.39 4.86 1.91
N ASP A 299 -1.73 4.95 3.20
CA ASP A 299 -3.04 5.43 3.66
C ASP A 299 -3.32 6.86 3.17
N ARG A 300 -2.31 7.75 3.23
CA ARG A 300 -2.42 9.11 2.72
C ARG A 300 -2.67 9.16 1.21
N VAL A 301 -2.01 8.30 0.43
CA VAL A 301 -2.23 8.23 -1.02
C VAL A 301 -3.62 7.70 -1.34
N GLN A 302 -4.06 6.63 -0.68
CA GLN A 302 -5.41 6.07 -0.85
C GLN A 302 -6.50 7.08 -0.49
N MET A 303 -6.32 7.85 0.59
CA MET A 303 -7.22 8.93 0.96
C MET A 303 -7.26 10.02 -0.12
N ALA A 304 -6.10 10.44 -0.64
CA ALA A 304 -6.03 11.46 -1.68
C ALA A 304 -6.75 11.03 -2.97
N VAL A 305 -6.66 9.76 -3.36
CA VAL A 305 -7.40 9.20 -4.50
C VAL A 305 -8.91 9.30 -4.26
N MET A 306 -9.39 8.91 -3.08
CA MET A 306 -10.80 9.02 -2.70
C MET A 306 -11.28 10.49 -2.72
N THR A 307 -10.50 11.41 -2.14
CA THR A 307 -10.85 12.84 -2.14
C THR A 307 -10.93 13.41 -3.55
N ARG A 308 -9.98 13.07 -4.43
CA ARG A 308 -10.02 13.46 -5.85
C ARG A 308 -11.27 12.90 -6.53
N ALA A 309 -11.59 11.62 -6.30
CA ALA A 309 -12.75 10.99 -6.89
C ALA A 309 -14.05 11.71 -6.51
N ASN A 310 -14.22 12.03 -5.22
CA ASN A 310 -15.39 12.77 -4.73
C ASN A 310 -15.52 14.16 -5.37
N LEU A 311 -14.41 14.88 -5.51
CA LEU A 311 -14.40 16.18 -6.17
C LEU A 311 -14.76 16.09 -7.67
N PHE A 312 -14.24 15.07 -8.35
CA PHE A 312 -14.56 14.80 -9.74
C PHE A 312 -16.05 14.49 -9.93
N LEU A 313 -16.62 13.63 -9.08
CA LEU A 313 -18.05 13.29 -9.11
C LEU A 313 -18.92 14.52 -8.85
N GLN A 314 -18.59 15.34 -7.85
CA GLN A 314 -19.34 16.58 -7.56
C GLN A 314 -19.36 17.53 -8.76
N LYS A 315 -18.22 17.68 -9.45
CA LYS A 315 -18.09 18.55 -10.63
C LYS A 315 -18.89 18.04 -11.83
N HIS A 316 -18.91 16.73 -12.07
CA HIS A 316 -19.41 16.15 -13.31
C HIS A 316 -20.79 15.47 -13.20
N MET A 317 -21.32 15.24 -11.99
CA MET A 317 -22.67 14.69 -11.80
C MET A 317 -23.78 15.75 -11.73
N PHE A 318 -23.48 16.98 -11.31
CA PHE A 318 -24.46 18.06 -11.16
C PHE A 318 -25.21 18.42 -12.47
N PRO A 319 -24.55 18.47 -13.66
CA PRO A 319 -25.22 18.77 -14.93
C PRO A 319 -26.25 17.72 -15.40
N LEU A 320 -26.28 16.52 -14.80
CA LEU A 320 -27.10 15.39 -15.25
C LEU A 320 -28.49 15.30 -14.62
N GLN A 321 -28.81 16.19 -13.67
CA GLN A 321 -30.04 16.16 -12.89
C GLN A 321 -31.19 16.99 -13.49
N THR A 322 -30.92 17.86 -14.47
CA THR A 322 -31.88 18.86 -14.97
C THR A 322 -32.73 18.43 -16.18
N ILE A 323 -32.75 17.16 -16.60
CA ILE A 323 -33.70 16.73 -17.63
C ILE A 323 -35.11 16.77 -17.03
N PRO A 324 -36.03 17.64 -17.53
CA PRO A 324 -37.40 17.72 -17.02
C PRO A 324 -38.07 16.36 -17.19
N LYS A 325 -38.46 15.73 -16.07
CA LYS A 325 -39.22 14.47 -16.10
C LYS A 325 -40.66 14.82 -16.52
N LYS A 326 -41.11 14.37 -17.70
CA LYS A 326 -42.51 14.50 -18.12
C LYS A 326 -43.42 13.72 -17.17
N SER A 327 -44.31 14.42 -16.46
CA SER A 327 -45.45 13.82 -15.75
C SER A 327 -46.48 13.35 -16.79
N LYS A 328 -47.12 12.21 -16.50
CA LYS A 328 -48.17 11.63 -17.36
C LYS A 328 -49.47 12.43 -17.19
N PRO A 329 -50.26 12.67 -18.26
CA PRO A 329 -51.58 13.28 -18.12
C PRO A 329 -52.63 12.18 -17.87
N SER A 330 -53.42 12.32 -16.81
CA SER A 330 -54.68 11.60 -16.62
C SER A 330 -55.81 12.57 -16.30
N SER A 331 -56.66 12.77 -17.32
CA SER A 331 -58.08 13.18 -17.36
C SER A 331 -58.78 13.75 -16.11
N SER A 332 -59.08 15.05 -16.20
CA SER A 332 -60.38 15.73 -16.00
C SER A 332 -61.42 15.24 -14.98
N THR A 333 -61.86 16.18 -14.10
CA THR A 333 -63.28 16.53 -13.81
C THR A 333 -63.32 17.98 -13.24
N PRO A 334 -64.35 18.82 -13.54
CA PRO A 334 -64.29 20.28 -13.35
C PRO A 334 -65.07 20.85 -12.14
N THR A 335 -64.66 22.08 -11.75
CA THR A 335 -65.36 23.17 -11.00
C THR A 335 -65.64 23.04 -9.49
N PRO A 336 -65.79 24.14 -8.69
CA PRO A 336 -65.62 25.58 -8.99
C PRO A 336 -64.74 26.41 -8.00
N THR A 337 -64.29 27.58 -8.50
CA THR A 337 -63.88 28.84 -7.86
C THR A 337 -63.66 28.92 -6.33
N ARG A 338 -62.46 29.37 -5.96
CA ARG A 338 -62.27 30.42 -4.94
C ARG A 338 -61.29 31.48 -5.44
N GLU A 339 -61.69 32.71 -5.16
CA GLU A 339 -61.13 33.98 -5.61
C GLU A 339 -59.77 34.29 -4.97
N ASN A 340 -59.06 35.22 -5.64
CA ASN A 340 -57.86 35.95 -5.23
C ASN A 340 -56.50 35.31 -5.51
N GLY A 341 -55.96 35.67 -6.69
CA GLY A 341 -54.53 35.65 -6.97
C GLY A 341 -54.30 36.59 -8.15
N ALA A 342 -53.73 37.76 -7.89
CA ALA A 342 -53.27 38.66 -8.94
C ALA A 342 -52.39 37.87 -9.92
N ALA A 343 -52.57 38.06 -11.21
CA ALA A 343 -51.66 37.54 -12.22
C ALA A 343 -50.28 38.19 -11.97
N ILE A 344 -49.40 37.46 -11.27
CA ILE A 344 -48.02 37.88 -11.03
C ILE A 344 -47.32 37.77 -12.39
N ASP A 345 -46.96 38.92 -12.93
CA ASP A 345 -46.12 39.07 -14.12
C ASP A 345 -44.83 38.22 -13.95
N PRO A 346 -44.54 37.27 -14.85
CA PRO A 346 -43.39 36.36 -14.73
C PRO A 346 -42.03 37.07 -14.62
N ASP A 347 -41.94 38.34 -15.05
CA ASP A 347 -40.72 39.16 -14.98
C ASP A 347 -40.65 40.07 -13.73
N SER A 348 -41.60 39.94 -12.79
CA SER A 348 -41.59 40.72 -11.56
C SER A 348 -40.42 40.33 -10.65
N LYS A 349 -39.78 41.31 -10.00
CA LYS A 349 -38.71 41.09 -9.00
C LYS A 349 -39.13 40.11 -7.89
N LEU A 350 -40.43 40.04 -7.61
CA LEU A 350 -41.02 39.08 -6.69
C LEU A 350 -40.94 37.65 -7.21
N ALA A 351 -41.28 37.41 -8.48
CA ALA A 351 -41.21 36.09 -9.11
C ALA A 351 -39.78 35.56 -9.11
N LEU A 352 -38.80 36.43 -9.43
CA LEU A 352 -37.38 36.10 -9.38
C LEU A 352 -36.88 35.78 -7.95
N ALA A 353 -37.43 36.44 -6.93
CA ALA A 353 -37.07 36.17 -5.54
C ALA A 353 -37.71 34.89 -4.98
N LEU A 354 -38.94 34.57 -5.43
CA LEU A 354 -39.68 33.39 -4.99
C LEU A 354 -39.23 32.11 -5.69
N GLN A 355 -38.78 32.20 -6.95
CA GLN A 355 -38.43 31.03 -7.75
C GLN A 355 -37.38 30.11 -7.08
N PRO A 356 -36.26 30.60 -6.54
CA PRO A 356 -35.29 29.74 -5.86
C PRO A 356 -35.86 29.05 -4.62
N LEU A 357 -36.78 29.70 -3.90
CA LEU A 357 -37.40 29.14 -2.68
C LEU A 357 -38.42 28.05 -3.02
N LEU A 358 -39.19 28.23 -4.10
CA LEU A 358 -40.11 27.21 -4.60
C LEU A 358 -39.35 25.99 -5.14
N GLU A 359 -38.21 26.19 -5.80
CA GLU A 359 -37.32 25.10 -6.22
C GLU A 359 -36.74 24.35 -5.00
N GLN A 360 -36.34 25.07 -3.96
CA GLN A 360 -35.87 24.48 -2.70
C GLN A 360 -36.97 23.70 -1.96
N GLU A 361 -38.20 24.21 -1.95
CA GLU A 361 -39.36 23.51 -1.38
C GLU A 361 -39.59 22.17 -2.09
N ALA A 362 -39.66 22.17 -3.42
CA ALA A 362 -39.86 20.95 -4.21
C ALA A 362 -38.72 19.92 -4.00
N LEU A 363 -37.49 20.39 -3.87
CA LEU A 363 -36.34 19.53 -3.56
C LEU A 363 -36.47 18.89 -2.17
N LEU A 364 -36.82 19.68 -1.15
CA LEU A 364 -37.00 19.18 0.22
C LEU A 364 -38.15 18.18 0.31
N GLU A 365 -39.25 18.40 -0.42
CA GLU A 365 -40.35 17.42 -0.52
C GLU A 365 -39.85 16.09 -1.08
N SER A 366 -39.06 16.11 -2.16
CA SER A 366 -38.48 14.89 -2.74
C SER A 366 -37.53 14.15 -1.78
N PHE A 367 -36.74 14.88 -0.99
CA PHE A 367 -35.85 14.29 0.01
C PHE A 367 -36.60 13.72 1.21
N ILE A 368 -37.73 14.32 1.59
CA ILE A 368 -38.61 13.78 2.62
C ILE A 368 -39.23 12.45 2.14
N GLU A 369 -39.68 12.38 0.89
CA GLU A 369 -40.18 11.13 0.29
C GLU A 369 -39.11 10.04 0.26
N GLU A 370 -37.89 10.38 -0.14
CA GLU A 370 -36.76 9.45 -0.18
C GLU A 370 -36.35 9.00 1.24
N ALA A 371 -36.27 9.91 2.20
CA ALA A 371 -35.93 9.60 3.59
C ALA A 371 -37.01 8.73 4.26
N ASN A 372 -38.28 8.95 3.94
CA ASN A 372 -39.40 8.09 4.36
C ASN A 372 -39.29 6.69 3.74
N ALA A 373 -38.96 6.59 2.45
CA ALA A 373 -38.76 5.30 1.78
C ALA A 373 -37.60 4.49 2.42
N HIS A 374 -36.55 5.16 2.86
CA HIS A 374 -35.40 4.57 3.54
C HIS A 374 -35.54 4.44 5.07
N ARG A 375 -36.71 4.77 5.63
CA ARG A 375 -37.01 4.70 7.08
C ARG A 375 -36.03 5.50 7.96
N LYS A 376 -35.50 6.61 7.45
CA LYS A 376 -34.60 7.51 8.20
C LYS A 376 -35.41 8.59 8.90
N PHE A 377 -36.07 8.23 10.00
CA PHE A 377 -37.06 9.11 10.66
C PHE A 377 -36.47 10.38 11.30
N GLU A 378 -35.21 10.35 11.75
CA GLU A 378 -34.51 11.55 12.23
C GLU A 378 -34.28 12.56 11.08
N ASP A 379 -33.83 12.07 9.92
CA ASP A 379 -33.63 12.90 8.73
C ASP A 379 -34.97 13.48 8.24
N VAL A 380 -36.05 12.70 8.24
CA VAL A 380 -37.41 13.18 7.91
C VAL A 380 -37.83 14.33 8.82
N LYS A 381 -37.58 14.22 10.13
CA LYS A 381 -37.94 15.25 11.11
C LYS A 381 -37.15 16.54 10.87
N THR A 382 -35.85 16.44 10.58
CA THR A 382 -35.01 17.60 10.25
C THR A 382 -35.43 18.25 8.93
N LEU A 383 -35.70 17.45 7.90
CA LEU A 383 -36.13 17.95 6.60
C LEU A 383 -37.51 18.62 6.66
N GLN A 384 -38.44 18.08 7.45
CA GLN A 384 -39.75 18.71 7.71
C GLN A 384 -39.63 20.05 8.44
N ALA A 385 -38.68 20.19 9.36
CA ALA A 385 -38.40 21.47 10.02
C ALA A 385 -37.87 22.50 9.01
N ASN A 386 -36.90 22.12 8.18
CA ASN A 386 -36.35 22.98 7.13
C ASN A 386 -37.43 23.39 6.11
N LEU A 387 -38.28 22.46 5.68
CA LEU A 387 -39.39 22.75 4.77
C LEU A 387 -40.36 23.77 5.38
N LYS A 388 -40.65 23.65 6.68
CA LYS A 388 -41.48 24.63 7.39
C LYS A 388 -40.84 26.02 7.42
N GLU A 389 -39.52 26.11 7.61
CA GLU A 389 -38.79 27.38 7.56
C GLU A 389 -38.85 28.03 6.17
N ILE A 390 -38.65 27.25 5.10
CA ILE A 390 -38.76 27.73 3.72
C ILE A 390 -40.17 28.24 3.42
N ARG A 391 -41.22 27.50 3.83
CA ARG A 391 -42.61 27.95 3.69
C ARG A 391 -42.87 29.27 4.41
N THR A 392 -42.37 29.42 5.63
CA THR A 392 -42.53 30.69 6.36
C THR A 392 -41.80 31.86 5.71
N GLU A 393 -40.68 31.62 5.03
CA GLU A 393 -39.96 32.67 4.30
C GLU A 393 -40.66 33.04 2.99
N ILE A 394 -41.23 32.06 2.28
CA ILE A 394 -42.09 32.31 1.11
C ILE A 394 -43.27 33.19 1.53
N ASP A 395 -43.97 32.83 2.61
CA ASP A 395 -45.10 33.61 3.14
C ASP A 395 -44.67 35.03 3.52
N ARG A 396 -43.49 35.20 4.12
CA ARG A 396 -42.92 36.52 4.47
C ARG A 396 -42.65 37.37 3.22
N ILE A 397 -42.06 36.80 2.17
CA ILE A 397 -41.74 37.51 0.93
C ILE A 397 -43.02 37.90 0.18
N VAL A 398 -44.01 37.01 0.14
CA VAL A 398 -45.32 37.29 -0.44
C VAL A 398 -46.02 38.40 0.36
N ALA A 399 -46.03 38.35 1.69
CA ALA A 399 -46.63 39.38 2.54
C ALA A 399 -45.96 40.76 2.36
N ASN A 400 -44.62 40.81 2.35
CA ASN A 400 -43.88 42.07 2.15
C ASN A 400 -44.13 42.71 0.77
N SER A 401 -44.51 41.91 -0.23
CA SER A 401 -44.84 42.41 -1.57
C SER A 401 -46.26 42.99 -1.69
N GLY A 402 -47.16 42.65 -0.77
CA GLY A 402 -48.54 43.15 -0.72
C GLY A 402 -48.70 44.52 -0.05
N ASP A 403 -47.68 44.99 0.68
CA ASP A 403 -47.72 46.18 1.54
C ASP A 403 -47.12 47.46 0.91
N HIS A 404 -46.94 47.50 -0.41
CA HIS A 404 -46.68 48.74 -1.13
C HIS A 404 -48.00 49.37 -1.61
N PRO A 405 -48.59 50.34 -0.90
CA PRO A 405 -49.66 51.14 -1.47
C PRO A 405 -49.13 51.92 -2.68
N ARG A 406 -49.87 51.83 -3.79
CA ARG A 406 -49.71 52.72 -4.95
C ARG A 406 -49.95 54.18 -4.58
#